data_AF-A0ABD2W608-F1
#
_entry.id   AF-A0ABD2W608-F1
#
_cell.length_a   1.000
_cell.length_b   1.000
_cell.length_c   1.000
_cell.angle_alpha   90.00
_cell.angle_beta   90.00
_cell.angle_gamma   90.00
#
_symmetry.space_group_name_H-M   'P 1'
#
loop_
_entity.id
_entity.type
_entity.pdbx_description
1 polymer ?
#
loop_
_entity_poly.entity_id
_entity_poly.type
_entity_poly.pdbx_seq_one_letter_code
_entity_poly.pdbx_strand_id
1 'polypeptide(L)'
;MRKRSYAVVVMEKGNKEAKQVEEKLKRVESCLGLKVEGMRNTREEKVVVELATEEDKNTLLGEKKIKDAGLNISEPSKYPPLVRIKDLPRGIESDQLFDDLFVRNFKDDVDAHVFEKEVKVKFRMRKGESKEGVVIEMSPDIVKVLL
;
A
#
# COMPACT_ATOMS: atom_id res chain seq x y z
N MET A 1 -14.29 -17.25 2.10
CA MET A 1 -13.05 -17.00 2.88
C MET A 1 -12.00 -16.39 1.96
N ARG A 2 -11.48 -15.18 2.21
CA ARG A 2 -10.28 -14.69 1.51
C ARG A 2 -9.09 -15.53 1.98
N LYS A 3 -8.39 -16.21 1.08
CA LYS A 3 -7.14 -16.93 1.38
C LYS A 3 -6.14 -15.89 1.92
N ARG A 4 -5.50 -16.15 3.07
CA ARG A 4 -4.41 -15.28 3.54
C ARG A 4 -3.29 -15.36 2.50
N SER A 5 -2.84 -14.22 2.00
CA SER A 5 -1.69 -14.14 1.09
C SER A 5 -0.43 -13.78 1.88
N TYR A 6 0.61 -14.57 1.72
CA TYR A 6 1.92 -14.32 2.31
C TYR A 6 2.83 -13.73 1.24
N ALA A 7 2.77 -12.41 1.09
CA ALA A 7 3.49 -11.72 0.03
C ALA A 7 4.70 -10.94 0.56
N VAL A 8 5.72 -10.82 -0.29
CA VAL A 8 6.89 -9.94 -0.12
C VAL A 8 7.13 -9.14 -1.39
N VAL A 9 7.82 -8.01 -1.26
CA VAL A 9 8.25 -7.16 -2.37
C VAL A 9 9.77 -7.16 -2.43
N VAL A 10 10.30 -7.51 -3.59
CA VAL A 10 11.73 -7.57 -3.90
C VAL A 10 12.08 -6.51 -4.94
N MET A 11 13.17 -5.78 -4.72
CA MET A 11 13.68 -4.76 -5.62
C MET A 11 15.21 -4.68 -5.56
N GLU A 12 15.86 -4.21 -6.61
CA GLU A 12 17.29 -3.93 -6.61
C GLU A 12 17.54 -2.42 -6.47
N LYS A 13 18.64 -2.02 -5.80
CA LYS A 13 19.04 -0.61 -5.72
C LYS A 13 19.60 -0.12 -7.06
N GLY A 14 19.12 1.04 -7.51
CA GLY A 14 19.45 1.64 -8.80
C GLY A 14 18.59 1.04 -9.90
N ASN A 15 17.70 1.84 -10.50
CA ASN A 15 16.67 1.41 -11.47
C ASN A 15 17.14 0.28 -12.39
N LYS A 16 16.68 -0.95 -12.11
CA LYS A 16 16.90 -2.13 -12.95
C LYS A 16 15.56 -2.73 -13.29
N GLU A 17 15.43 -3.20 -14.52
CA GLU A 17 14.20 -3.82 -14.99
C GLU A 17 13.74 -4.96 -14.07
N ALA A 18 12.43 -5.02 -13.79
CA ALA A 18 11.83 -6.04 -12.91
C ALA A 18 12.20 -7.48 -13.33
N LYS A 19 12.39 -7.73 -14.62
CA LYS A 19 12.77 -9.04 -15.14
C LYS A 19 14.17 -9.48 -14.66
N GLN A 20 15.12 -8.55 -14.56
CA GLN A 20 16.46 -8.84 -14.04
C GLN A 20 16.42 -9.16 -12.54
N VAL A 21 15.58 -8.42 -11.80
CA VAL A 21 15.31 -8.69 -10.38
C VAL A 21 14.70 -10.08 -10.20
N GLU A 22 13.72 -10.45 -11.02
CA GLU A 22 13.06 -11.76 -11.01
C GLU A 22 14.05 -12.90 -11.28
N GLU A 23 14.91 -12.76 -12.29
CA GLU A 23 15.92 -13.77 -12.63
C GLU A 23 16.94 -13.98 -11.50
N LYS A 24 17.40 -12.90 -10.85
CA LYS A 24 18.28 -13.00 -9.68
C LYS A 24 17.58 -13.67 -8.50
N LEU A 25 16.33 -13.30 -8.27
CA LEU A 25 15.52 -13.85 -7.19
C LEU A 25 15.31 -15.36 -7.36
N LYS A 26 14.98 -15.85 -8.56
CA LYS A 26 14.83 -17.29 -8.85
C LYS A 26 16.10 -18.09 -8.56
N ARG A 27 17.28 -17.52 -8.83
CA ARG A 27 18.56 -18.17 -8.50
C ARG A 27 18.73 -18.33 -6.98
N VAL A 28 18.35 -17.32 -6.20
CA VAL A 28 18.43 -17.39 -4.73
C VAL A 28 17.37 -18.33 -4.17
N GLU A 29 16.11 -18.19 -4.61
CA GLU A 29 14.96 -18.96 -4.16
C GLU A 29 15.11 -20.47 -4.40
N SER A 30 15.63 -20.87 -5.57
CA SER A 30 15.85 -22.29 -5.90
C SER A 30 16.73 -23.03 -4.89
N CYS A 31 17.54 -22.31 -4.11
CA CYS A 31 18.42 -22.85 -3.09
C CYS A 31 17.78 -22.90 -1.68
N LEU A 32 16.58 -22.36 -1.51
CA LEU A 32 15.91 -22.17 -0.21
C LEU A 32 14.75 -23.16 0.02
N GLY A 33 14.30 -23.88 -1.01
CA GLY A 33 13.20 -24.84 -0.89
C GLY A 33 11.85 -24.20 -0.54
N LEU A 34 11.67 -22.91 -0.87
CA LEU A 34 10.46 -22.16 -0.56
C LEU A 34 9.29 -22.60 -1.43
N LYS A 35 8.08 -22.58 -0.86
CA LYS A 35 6.87 -22.83 -1.64
C LYS A 35 6.28 -21.53 -2.19
N VAL A 36 6.73 -21.14 -3.38
CA VAL A 36 6.21 -19.98 -4.12
C VAL A 36 4.91 -20.34 -4.83
N GLU A 37 3.83 -19.58 -4.57
CA GLU A 37 2.55 -19.68 -5.29
C GLU A 37 2.55 -18.86 -6.58
N GLY A 38 3.32 -17.76 -6.62
CA GLY A 38 3.45 -16.94 -7.81
C GLY A 38 4.45 -15.81 -7.67
N MET A 39 4.91 -15.31 -8.82
CA MET A 39 5.71 -14.08 -8.91
C MET A 39 5.08 -13.16 -9.95
N ARG A 40 5.04 -11.86 -9.66
CA ARG A 40 4.56 -10.85 -10.62
C ARG A 40 5.41 -9.59 -10.59
N ASN A 41 5.66 -9.06 -11.78
CA ASN A 41 6.38 -7.80 -11.96
C ASN A 41 5.41 -6.63 -11.83
N THR A 42 5.88 -5.57 -11.17
CA THR A 42 5.13 -4.31 -11.01
C THR A 42 5.66 -3.25 -11.96
N ARG A 43 4.89 -2.18 -12.16
CA ARG A 43 5.31 -1.03 -12.98
C ARG A 43 6.45 -0.22 -12.37
N GLU A 44 6.76 -0.43 -11.09
CA GLU A 44 7.80 0.28 -10.35
C GLU A 44 9.11 -0.51 -10.27
N GLU A 45 9.36 -1.40 -11.23
CA GLU A 45 10.57 -2.23 -11.26
C GLU A 45 10.71 -3.19 -10.06
N LYS A 46 9.62 -3.45 -9.33
CA LYS A 46 9.59 -4.39 -8.20
C LYS A 46 8.98 -5.72 -8.61
N VAL A 47 9.39 -6.78 -7.93
CA VAL A 47 8.81 -8.12 -8.04
C VAL A 47 8.03 -8.43 -6.77
N VAL A 48 6.76 -8.79 -6.89
CA VAL A 48 5.95 -9.31 -5.79
C VAL A 48 6.04 -10.83 -5.83
N VAL A 49 6.41 -11.45 -4.71
CA VAL A 49 6.41 -12.91 -4.55
C VAL A 49 5.32 -13.30 -3.58
N GLU A 50 4.48 -14.23 -3.98
CA GLU A 50 3.43 -14.83 -3.16
C GLU A 50 3.88 -16.22 -2.73
N LEU A 51 3.85 -16.46 -1.41
CA LEU A 51 4.31 -17.69 -0.76
C LEU A 51 3.13 -18.43 -0.14
N ALA A 52 3.27 -19.74 -0.03
CA ALA A 52 2.21 -20.59 0.49
C ALA A 52 2.04 -20.48 2.01
N THR A 53 3.11 -20.16 2.74
CA THR A 53 3.11 -20.11 4.21
C THR A 53 3.76 -18.84 4.77
N GLU A 54 3.46 -18.54 6.03
CA GLU A 54 4.09 -17.45 6.78
C GLU A 54 5.57 -17.74 7.09
N GLU A 55 5.91 -19.01 7.29
CA GLU A 55 7.28 -19.46 7.55
C GLU A 55 8.17 -19.24 6.33
N ASP A 56 7.69 -19.57 5.13
CA ASP A 56 8.38 -19.27 3.87
C ASP A 56 8.63 -17.77 3.71
N LYS A 57 7.64 -16.95 4.05
CA LYS A 57 7.73 -15.48 4.00
C LYS A 57 8.81 -14.95 4.95
N ASN A 58 8.80 -15.41 6.20
CA ASN A 58 9.77 -14.98 7.20
C ASN A 58 11.17 -15.46 6.85
N THR A 59 11.30 -16.67 6.30
CA THR A 59 12.57 -17.22 5.79
C THR A 59 13.13 -16.33 4.68
N LEU A 60 12.31 -15.99 3.68
CA LEU A 60 12.75 -15.17 2.56
C LEU A 60 13.11 -13.73 3.00
N LEU A 61 12.35 -13.14 3.94
CA LEU A 61 12.64 -11.81 4.51
C LEU A 61 13.97 -11.77 5.28
N GLY A 62 14.32 -12.87 5.95
CA GLY A 62 15.54 -12.99 6.75
C GLY A 62 16.79 -13.42 5.96
N GLU A 63 16.65 -13.82 4.70
CA GLU A 63 17.73 -14.46 3.95
C GLU A 63 18.86 -13.48 3.58
N LYS A 64 20.09 -13.83 3.97
CA LYS A 64 21.29 -13.03 3.71
C LYS A 64 21.67 -13.05 2.22
N LYS A 65 21.50 -14.18 1.53
CA LYS A 65 21.80 -14.33 0.10
C LYS A 65 21.04 -13.33 -0.78
N ILE A 66 19.87 -12.87 -0.35
CA ILE A 66 19.09 -11.84 -1.04
C ILE A 66 19.87 -10.51 -1.01
N LYS A 67 20.37 -10.11 0.17
CA LYS A 67 21.19 -8.90 0.33
C LYS A 67 22.52 -9.02 -0.41
N ASP A 68 23.16 -10.19 -0.34
CA ASP A 68 24.43 -10.46 -1.03
C ASP A 68 24.28 -10.39 -2.56
N ALA A 69 23.09 -10.73 -3.09
CA ALA A 69 22.74 -10.57 -4.50
C ALA A 69 22.42 -9.12 -4.91
N GLY A 70 22.52 -8.17 -3.98
CA GLY A 70 22.19 -6.75 -4.17
C GLY A 70 20.68 -6.46 -4.14
N LEU A 71 19.86 -7.43 -3.74
CA LEU A 71 18.41 -7.29 -3.66
C LEU A 71 18.00 -6.79 -2.27
N ASN A 72 16.97 -5.95 -2.25
CA ASN A 72 16.25 -5.58 -1.05
C ASN A 72 14.91 -6.27 -1.05
N ILE A 73 14.55 -6.80 0.11
CA ILE A 73 13.26 -7.42 0.35
C ILE A 73 12.55 -6.67 1.47
N SER A 74 11.24 -6.52 1.32
CA SER A 74 10.38 -5.86 2.29
C SER A 74 9.00 -6.49 2.26
N GLU A 75 8.22 -6.27 3.32
CA GLU A 75 6.80 -6.55 3.25
C GLU A 75 6.12 -5.60 2.25
N PRO A 76 5.06 -6.03 1.57
CA PRO A 76 4.27 -5.14 0.74
C PRO A 76 3.77 -3.98 1.59
N SER A 77 4.19 -2.77 1.24
CA SER A 77 3.65 -1.57 1.84
C SER A 77 2.14 -1.57 1.60
N LYS A 78 1.35 -1.70 2.67
CA LYS A 78 -0.07 -1.42 2.60
C LYS A 78 -0.19 0.07 2.35
N TYR A 79 -0.46 0.46 1.10
CA TYR A 79 -0.91 1.81 0.83
C TYR A 79 -2.19 2.02 1.65
N PRO A 80 -2.28 3.06 2.47
CA PRO A 80 -3.52 3.31 3.17
C PRO A 80 -4.62 3.54 2.13
N PRO A 81 -5.83 3.02 2.36
CA PRO A 81 -6.96 3.23 1.48
C PRO A 81 -7.12 4.69 1.04
N LEU A 82 -7.49 4.86 -0.23
CA LEU A 82 -7.82 6.17 -0.80
C LEU A 82 -9.34 6.28 -0.95
N VAL A 83 -9.93 7.30 -0.33
CA VAL A 83 -11.35 7.66 -0.47
C VAL A 83 -11.44 8.91 -1.33
N ARG A 84 -12.37 8.91 -2.29
CA ARG A 84 -12.60 10.07 -3.16
C ARG A 84 -13.94 10.72 -2.82
N ILE A 85 -13.87 11.96 -2.34
CA ILE A 85 -15.05 12.82 -2.18
C ILE A 85 -15.22 13.60 -3.49
N LYS A 86 -16.45 13.61 -4.03
CA LYS A 86 -16.76 14.23 -5.32
C LYS A 86 -17.69 15.42 -5.12
N ASP A 87 -17.68 16.30 -6.12
CA ASP A 87 -18.64 17.40 -6.28
C ASP A 87 -18.63 18.39 -5.10
N LEU A 88 -17.45 18.60 -4.52
CA LEU A 88 -17.21 19.61 -3.49
C LEU A 88 -17.15 21.02 -4.13
N PRO A 89 -17.58 22.07 -3.40
CA PRO A 89 -17.32 23.44 -3.81
C PRO A 89 -15.82 23.67 -4.00
N ARG A 90 -15.47 24.38 -5.08
CA ARG A 90 -14.07 24.71 -5.34
C ARG A 90 -13.52 25.64 -4.25
N GLY A 91 -12.31 25.33 -3.77
CA GLY A 91 -11.62 26.16 -2.77
C GLY A 91 -12.09 25.91 -1.35
N ILE A 92 -12.74 24.76 -1.09
CA ILE A 92 -13.01 24.34 0.29
C ILE A 92 -11.69 24.07 1.00
N GLU A 93 -11.47 24.73 2.13
CA GLU A 93 -10.27 24.53 2.94
C GLU A 93 -10.24 23.12 3.52
N SER A 94 -9.03 22.56 3.68
CA SER A 94 -8.88 21.18 4.16
C SER A 94 -9.43 21.01 5.58
N ASP A 95 -9.23 22.01 6.45
CA ASP A 95 -9.70 21.98 7.83
C ASP A 95 -11.23 21.96 7.88
N GLN A 96 -11.88 22.86 7.12
CA GLN A 96 -13.34 22.89 7.00
C GLN A 96 -13.89 21.56 6.45
N LEU A 97 -13.24 20.99 5.43
CA LEU A 97 -13.63 19.69 4.88
C LEU A 97 -13.52 18.58 5.93
N PHE A 98 -12.45 18.57 6.73
CA PHE A 98 -12.23 17.54 7.74
C PHE A 98 -13.15 17.66 8.93
N ASP A 99 -13.46 18.89 9.38
CA ASP A 99 -14.46 19.13 10.41
C ASP A 99 -15.84 18.61 9.97
N ASP A 100 -16.28 19.00 8.77
CA ASP A 100 -17.55 18.54 8.20
C ASP A 100 -17.58 17.01 8.03
N LEU A 101 -16.48 16.43 7.57
CA LEU A 101 -16.36 14.99 7.35
C LEU A 101 -16.42 14.22 8.68
N PHE A 102 -15.69 14.69 9.70
CA PHE A 102 -15.64 14.09 11.03
C PHE A 102 -17.00 14.14 11.71
N VAL A 103 -17.61 15.33 11.80
CA VAL A 103 -18.89 15.54 12.50
C VAL A 103 -20.00 14.69 11.89
N ARG A 104 -20.01 14.54 10.56
CA ARG A 104 -21.10 13.84 9.86
C ARG A 104 -20.96 12.32 9.83
N ASN A 105 -19.74 11.78 9.94
CA ASN A 105 -19.50 10.35 9.64
C ASN A 105 -18.70 9.60 10.70
N PHE A 106 -18.02 10.29 11.62
CA PHE A 106 -17.01 9.64 12.48
C PHE A 106 -17.11 10.02 13.95
N LYS A 107 -17.80 11.12 14.29
CA LYS A 107 -17.83 11.66 15.67
C LYS A 107 -18.26 10.65 16.74
N ASP A 108 -19.17 9.73 16.40
CA ASP A 108 -19.72 8.78 17.36
C ASP A 108 -18.89 7.49 17.47
N ASP A 109 -18.02 7.22 16.49
CA ASP A 109 -17.28 5.96 16.34
C ASP A 109 -15.76 6.10 16.44
N VAL A 110 -15.23 7.31 16.24
CA VAL A 110 -13.80 7.60 16.14
C VAL A 110 -13.44 8.82 16.99
N ASP A 111 -12.38 8.69 17.78
CA ASP A 111 -11.80 9.80 18.50
C ASP A 111 -11.21 10.87 17.55
N ALA A 112 -11.44 12.14 17.85
CA ALA A 112 -11.03 13.25 16.99
C ALA A 112 -9.51 13.30 16.76
N HIS A 113 -8.71 12.99 17.78
CA HIS A 113 -7.25 12.99 17.67
C HIS A 113 -6.75 11.84 16.79
N VAL A 114 -7.42 10.69 16.85
CA VAL A 114 -7.15 9.56 15.95
C VAL A 114 -7.50 9.94 14.51
N PHE A 115 -8.65 10.59 14.29
CA PHE A 115 -9.07 11.02 12.96
C PHE A 115 -8.06 11.99 12.33
N GLU A 116 -7.66 13.04 13.03
CA GLU A 116 -6.68 14.03 12.54
C GLU A 116 -5.35 13.42 12.13
N LYS A 117 -4.88 12.42 12.89
CA LYS A 117 -3.60 11.75 12.62
C LYS A 117 -3.66 10.83 11.40
N GLU A 118 -4.78 10.15 11.23
CA GLU A 118 -4.96 9.04 10.29
C GLU A 118 -5.63 9.45 8.97
N VAL A 119 -6.11 10.69 8.84
CA VAL A 119 -6.79 11.21 7.64
C VAL A 119 -6.02 12.38 7.03
N LYS A 120 -5.66 12.25 5.75
CA LYS A 120 -4.82 13.26 5.06
C LYS A 120 -5.29 13.49 3.64
N VAL A 121 -5.25 14.75 3.18
CA VAL A 121 -5.46 15.05 1.76
C VAL A 121 -4.25 14.55 0.98
N LYS A 122 -4.48 13.66 0.02
CA LYS A 122 -3.43 13.18 -0.88
C LYS A 122 -3.25 14.12 -2.07
N PHE A 123 -4.35 14.43 -2.74
CA PHE A 123 -4.40 15.38 -3.84
C PHE A 123 -5.82 15.86 -4.11
N ARG A 124 -5.93 17.02 -4.78
CA ARG A 124 -7.19 17.58 -5.25
C ARG A 124 -7.27 17.48 -6.77
N MET A 125 -8.45 17.12 -7.27
CA MET A 125 -8.75 16.98 -8.69
C MET A 125 -9.75 18.05 -9.09
N ARG A 126 -9.41 18.90 -10.05
CA ARG A 126 -10.35 19.88 -10.61
C ARG A 126 -11.43 19.16 -11.42
N LYS A 127 -12.70 19.58 -11.26
CA LYS A 127 -13.84 19.07 -12.04
C LYS A 127 -14.71 20.25 -12.50
N GLY A 128 -14.32 20.86 -13.63
CA GLY A 128 -14.99 22.06 -14.14
C GLY A 128 -14.61 23.33 -13.37
N GLU A 129 -15.38 24.41 -13.59
CA GLU A 129 -15.02 25.74 -13.06
C GLU A 129 -15.36 25.91 -11.57
N SER A 130 -16.45 25.29 -11.09
CA SER A 130 -17.03 25.52 -9.76
C SER A 130 -16.92 24.35 -8.78
N LYS A 131 -16.50 23.16 -9.24
CA LYS A 131 -16.43 21.95 -8.42
C LYS A 131 -15.03 21.33 -8.42
N GLU A 132 -14.74 20.63 -7.34
CA GLU A 132 -13.55 19.78 -7.23
C GLU A 132 -13.86 18.43 -6.58
N GLY A 133 -12.94 17.49 -6.75
CA GLY A 133 -12.89 16.26 -5.99
C GLY A 133 -11.64 16.23 -5.13
N VAL A 134 -11.73 15.68 -3.93
CA VAL A 134 -10.60 15.53 -3.03
C VAL A 134 -10.37 14.04 -2.82
N VAL A 135 -9.13 13.61 -3.00
CA VAL A 135 -8.70 12.25 -2.67
C VAL A 135 -8.00 12.30 -1.33
N ILE A 136 -8.56 11.60 -0.37
CA ILE A 136 -8.05 11.50 1.00
C ILE A 136 -7.48 10.10 1.21
N GLU A 137 -6.34 10.08 1.88
CA GLU A 137 -5.72 8.87 2.41
C GLU A 137 -6.23 8.67 3.84
N MET A 138 -6.69 7.45 4.14
CA MET A 138 -7.23 7.09 5.46
C MET A 138 -6.72 5.72 5.86
N SER A 139 -6.53 5.48 7.15
CA SER A 139 -6.15 4.15 7.63
C SER A 139 -7.26 3.12 7.36
N PRO A 140 -6.92 1.81 7.25
CA PRO A 140 -7.92 0.76 7.03
C PRO A 140 -9.02 0.71 8.09
N ASP A 141 -8.72 1.06 9.34
CA ASP A 141 -9.70 1.01 10.43
C ASP A 141 -10.68 2.18 10.34
N ILE A 142 -10.21 3.37 9.94
CA ILE A 142 -11.09 4.52 9.68
C ILE A 142 -12.03 4.22 8.51
N VAL A 143 -11.53 3.60 7.43
CA VAL A 143 -12.37 3.29 6.26
C VAL A 143 -13.47 2.27 6.58
N LYS A 144 -13.26 1.35 7.52
CA LYS A 144 -14.30 0.38 7.92
C LYS A 144 -15.52 1.04 8.54
N VAL A 145 -15.38 2.22 9.13
CA VAL A 145 -16.51 2.98 9.71
C VAL A 145 -17.44 3.50 8.61
N LEU A 146 -16.91 3.72 7.38
CA LEU A 146 -17.69 4.21 6.25
C LEU A 146 -18.42 3.12 5.44
N LEU A 147 -18.19 1.83 5.72
CA LEU A 147 -18.65 0.69 4.89
C LEU A 147 -19.53 -0.28 5.67
#